data_AF-A0A9W6DQM0-F1
#
_entry.id   AF-A0A9W6DQM0-F1
#
_cell.length_a   1.000
_cell.length_b   1.000
_cell.length_c   1.000
_cell.angle_alpha   90.00
_cell.angle_beta   90.00
_cell.angle_gamma   90.00
#
_symmetry.space_group_name_H-M   'P 1'
#
loop_
_entity.id
_entity.type
_entity.pdbx_description
1 polymer ?
#
loop_
_entity_poly.entity_id
_entity_poly.type
_entity_poly.pdbx_seq_one_letter_code
_entity_poly.pdbx_strand_id
1 'polypeptide(L)'
;MALAAVLDPVTNDAAVVFYYKQEKDNINLAVNLYSLSGGADSLFVDNNTSGSLATPSSLLAAGNFLGSIRVFGVANIPKAIDTPTDKTNVVVQTSPVLNPISHPSDDTIQVPAGVPLAVCKTNIDGDTTGYVCYLKTIDGALQAVYWTIKRNDSAPSTIEQAIHKNSKLAACAVNEQPWIFYQNPKGEVRAYNIATQSEILVQNTDTILEGSHIAAIAADGIIYVYFVSNKNMLRRVKYTNGGWSGAKDVSTVEVTPGSAIGLVGHKRGDETIIWHFFRNEEHIVHEQKGPSE
;
A
#
# COMPACT_ATOMS: atom_id res chain seq x y z
N MET A 1 10.81 7.48 -0.63
CA MET A 1 9.67 8.34 -1.04
C MET A 1 8.45 7.46 -1.21
N ALA A 2 7.28 7.98 -0.84
CA ALA A 2 6.02 7.28 -0.94
C ALA A 2 5.61 7.04 -2.39
N LEU A 3 5.06 5.87 -2.67
CA LEU A 3 4.47 5.53 -3.96
C LEU A 3 3.31 4.55 -3.72
N ALA A 4 2.19 4.78 -4.38
CA ALA A 4 1.08 3.85 -4.44
C ALA A 4 0.49 3.85 -5.86
N ALA A 5 -0.03 2.71 -6.32
CA ALA A 5 -0.61 2.58 -7.65
C ALA A 5 -1.95 1.87 -7.57
N VAL A 6 -2.86 2.22 -8.47
CA VAL A 6 -4.18 1.60 -8.61
C VAL A 6 -4.58 1.59 -10.08
N LEU A 7 -5.30 0.56 -10.52
CA LEU A 7 -5.89 0.53 -11.86
C LEU A 7 -6.94 1.64 -11.98
N ASP A 8 -6.94 2.37 -13.10
CA ASP A 8 -8.01 3.32 -13.40
C ASP A 8 -9.36 2.57 -13.48
N PRO A 9 -10.31 2.84 -12.58
CA PRO A 9 -11.60 2.17 -12.59
C PRO A 9 -12.50 2.51 -13.77
N VAL A 10 -12.23 3.63 -14.45
CA VAL A 10 -13.08 4.14 -15.53
C VAL A 10 -12.74 3.43 -16.84
N THR A 11 -11.47 3.44 -17.21
CA THR A 11 -11.01 2.91 -18.51
C THR A 11 -10.42 1.50 -18.39
N ASN A 12 -9.88 1.14 -17.23
CA ASN A 12 -9.09 -0.07 -17.00
C ASN A 12 -7.86 -0.23 -17.93
N ASP A 13 -7.45 0.83 -18.61
CA ASP A 13 -6.33 0.84 -19.56
C ASP A 13 -5.12 1.65 -19.07
N ALA A 14 -5.21 2.22 -17.87
CA ALA A 14 -4.19 3.05 -17.26
C ALA A 14 -3.96 2.68 -15.79
N ALA A 15 -2.73 2.86 -15.32
CA ALA A 15 -2.41 2.89 -13.90
C ALA A 15 -2.36 4.34 -13.42
N VAL A 16 -3.08 4.60 -12.33
CA VAL A 16 -3.03 5.86 -11.59
C VAL A 16 -2.00 5.71 -10.48
N VAL A 17 -0.87 6.44 -10.60
CA VAL A 17 0.27 6.33 -9.68
C VAL A 17 0.39 7.59 -8.85
N PHE A 18 0.28 7.45 -7.53
CA PHE A 18 0.36 8.52 -6.56
C PHE A 18 1.72 8.53 -5.88
N TYR A 19 2.26 9.73 -5.67
CA TYR A 19 3.53 9.95 -4.96
C TYR A 19 3.54 11.32 -4.29
N TYR A 20 4.44 11.52 -3.34
CA TYR A 20 4.67 12.87 -2.81
C TYR A 20 5.70 13.61 -3.64
N LYS A 21 5.38 14.84 -4.00
CA LYS A 21 6.30 15.78 -4.63
C LYS A 21 6.57 16.93 -3.66
N GLN A 22 7.84 17.13 -3.32
CA GLN A 22 8.25 18.26 -2.50
C GLN A 22 8.47 19.47 -3.41
N GLU A 23 7.80 20.58 -3.10
CA GLU A 23 7.93 21.85 -3.79
C GLU A 23 8.18 22.94 -2.75
N LYS A 24 9.45 23.36 -2.62
CA LYS A 24 9.93 24.28 -1.56
C LYS A 24 9.60 23.71 -0.16
N ASP A 25 8.79 24.44 0.60
CA ASP A 25 8.36 24.08 1.96
C ASP A 25 7.08 23.25 1.98
N ASN A 26 6.48 22.96 0.82
CA ASN A 26 5.23 22.20 0.70
C ASN A 26 5.47 20.78 0.19
N ILE A 27 4.62 19.87 0.65
CA ILE A 27 4.55 18.50 0.18
C ILE A 27 3.18 18.34 -0.47
N ASN A 28 3.18 18.03 -1.76
CA ASN A 28 1.96 17.83 -2.53
C ASN A 28 1.78 16.35 -2.85
N LEU A 29 0.53 15.88 -2.83
CA LEU A 29 0.16 14.61 -3.47
C LEU A 29 0.13 14.85 -4.98
N ALA A 30 1.08 14.24 -5.67
CA ALA A 30 1.17 14.19 -7.12
C ALA A 30 0.56 12.89 -7.64
N VAL A 31 0.03 12.93 -8.86
CA VAL A 31 -0.48 11.78 -9.59
C VAL A 31 0.19 11.73 -10.97
N ASN A 32 0.42 10.53 -11.51
CA ASN A 32 0.76 10.29 -12.91
C ASN A 32 -0.17 9.22 -13.47
N LEU A 33 -0.44 9.26 -14.78
CA LEU A 33 -1.17 8.22 -15.51
C LEU A 33 -0.23 7.49 -16.47
N TYR A 34 -0.12 6.17 -16.30
CA TYR A 34 0.70 5.30 -17.16
C TYR A 34 -0.20 4.40 -18.01
N SER A 35 0.04 4.33 -19.32
CA SER A 35 -0.77 3.48 -20.20
C SER A 35 -0.38 2.02 -20.05
N LEU A 36 -1.37 1.14 -19.89
CA LEU A 36 -1.18 -0.31 -19.73
C LEU A 36 -1.48 -1.09 -21.02
N SER A 37 -1.94 -0.40 -22.06
CA SER A 37 -2.35 -0.96 -23.36
C SER A 37 -1.40 -0.61 -24.51
N GLY A 38 -0.25 0.02 -24.21
CA GLY A 38 0.75 0.42 -25.21
C GLY A 38 0.48 1.78 -25.86
N GLY A 39 -0.35 2.62 -25.22
CA GLY A 39 -0.46 4.04 -25.55
C GLY A 39 0.71 4.87 -25.00
N ALA A 40 0.74 6.16 -25.32
CA ALA A 40 1.70 7.08 -24.73
C ALA A 40 1.35 7.34 -23.25
N ASP A 41 2.37 7.33 -22.40
CA ASP A 41 2.21 7.79 -21.02
C ASP A 41 1.80 9.25 -21.01
N SER A 42 0.74 9.54 -20.25
CA SER A 42 0.28 10.91 -20.04
C SER A 42 0.79 11.36 -18.68
N LEU A 43 1.96 11.98 -18.68
CA LEU A 43 2.55 12.62 -17.50
C LEU A 43 1.78 13.91 -17.18
N PHE A 44 0.63 13.76 -16.53
CA PHE A 44 -0.10 14.87 -15.93
C PHE A 44 0.14 14.86 -14.43
N VAL A 45 0.88 15.84 -13.91
CA VAL A 45 1.08 16.03 -12.48
C VAL A 45 -0.01 16.93 -11.94
N ASP A 46 -1.07 16.33 -11.39
CA ASP A 46 -2.05 17.06 -10.57
C ASP A 46 -1.54 17.18 -9.13
N ASN A 47 -1.45 18.40 -8.60
CA ASN A 47 -1.03 18.67 -7.23
C ASN A 47 -2.29 18.93 -6.38
N ASN A 48 -2.95 17.87 -5.91
CA ASN A 48 -4.28 17.96 -5.28
C ASN A 48 -4.27 18.19 -3.76
N THR A 49 -3.11 18.36 -3.11
CA THR A 49 -3.05 18.67 -1.67
C THR A 49 -1.91 19.65 -1.37
N SER A 50 -2.22 20.84 -0.85
CA SER A 50 -1.21 21.78 -0.35
C SER A 50 -1.38 21.97 1.17
N GLY A 51 -0.35 21.64 1.96
CA GLY A 51 -0.12 22.28 3.27
C GLY A 51 -0.35 21.48 4.56
N SER A 52 -0.77 20.20 4.52
CA SER A 52 -1.07 19.45 5.77
C SER A 52 -0.44 18.05 5.87
N LEU A 53 0.29 17.59 4.84
CA LEU A 53 0.91 16.26 4.84
C LEU A 53 2.12 16.23 5.78
N ALA A 54 2.27 15.17 6.56
CA ALA A 54 3.19 15.15 7.68
C ALA A 54 4.67 15.11 7.25
N THR A 55 5.04 14.26 6.28
CA THR A 55 6.41 14.19 5.72
C THR A 55 6.44 13.54 4.32
N PRO A 56 7.46 13.78 3.47
CA PRO A 56 7.61 13.07 2.19
C PRO A 56 8.03 11.60 2.34
N SER A 57 8.46 11.23 3.56
CA SER A 57 8.84 9.88 3.96
C SER A 57 7.67 9.01 4.42
N SER A 58 6.48 9.58 4.65
CA SER A 58 5.30 8.79 4.99
C SER A 58 4.95 7.89 3.83
N LEU A 59 4.59 6.62 4.06
CA LEU A 59 4.17 5.76 2.95
C LEU A 59 2.76 6.14 2.48
N LEU A 60 2.45 5.81 1.24
CA LEU A 60 1.14 6.00 0.64
C LEU A 60 0.51 4.63 0.43
N ALA A 61 -0.80 4.58 0.51
CA ALA A 61 -1.58 3.42 0.10
C ALA A 61 -2.77 3.87 -0.72
N ALA A 62 -3.02 3.21 -1.86
CA ALA A 62 -4.11 3.56 -2.76
C ALA A 62 -4.96 2.32 -3.06
N GLY A 63 -6.26 2.51 -3.14
CA GLY A 63 -7.20 1.46 -3.48
C GLY A 63 -8.45 2.04 -4.12
N ASN A 64 -9.21 1.19 -4.79
CA ASN A 64 -10.49 1.57 -5.38
C ASN A 64 -11.63 0.80 -4.73
N PHE A 65 -12.44 1.48 -3.92
CA PHE A 65 -13.61 0.93 -3.26
C PHE A 65 -14.66 2.02 -2.98
N LEU A 66 -15.92 1.60 -2.86
CA LEU A 66 -17.06 2.50 -2.69
C LEU A 66 -17.16 3.56 -3.82
N GLY A 67 -16.90 3.13 -5.06
CA GLY A 67 -17.08 3.94 -6.27
C GLY A 67 -16.02 5.02 -6.53
N SER A 68 -14.87 5.00 -5.83
CA SER A 68 -13.80 5.98 -6.04
C SER A 68 -12.42 5.40 -5.74
N ILE A 69 -11.41 5.95 -6.41
CA ILE A 69 -10.02 5.83 -5.95
C ILE A 69 -9.89 6.60 -4.64
N ARG A 70 -9.29 5.96 -3.64
CA ARG A 70 -8.99 6.55 -2.34
C ARG A 70 -7.52 6.37 -2.05
N VAL A 71 -6.87 7.44 -1.62
CA VAL A 71 -5.45 7.46 -1.29
C VAL A 71 -5.30 7.81 0.17
N PHE A 72 -4.50 7.04 0.90
CA PHE A 72 -4.28 7.21 2.33
C PHE A 72 -2.82 7.53 2.62
N GLY A 73 -2.63 8.35 3.65
CA GLY A 73 -1.32 8.79 4.13
C GLY A 73 -1.45 9.36 5.54
N VAL A 74 -0.44 10.12 5.97
CA VAL A 74 -0.42 10.78 7.29
C VAL A 74 -0.40 12.29 7.13
N ALA A 75 -1.25 12.98 7.87
CA ALA A 75 -1.32 14.44 7.90
C ALA A 75 -1.21 14.97 9.33
N ASN A 76 -0.63 16.16 9.45
CA ASN A 76 -0.52 16.90 10.70
C ASN A 76 -1.70 17.88 10.82
N ILE A 77 -2.71 17.50 11.61
CA ILE A 77 -4.02 18.19 11.68
C ILE A 77 -4.32 18.59 13.13
N PRO A 78 -5.00 19.72 13.38
CA PRO A 78 -5.47 20.09 14.71
C PRO A 78 -6.32 18.99 15.37
N LYS A 79 -6.13 18.76 16.67
CA LYS A 79 -6.92 17.79 17.46
C LYS A 79 -8.38 18.20 17.60
N ALA A 80 -8.64 19.51 17.65
CA ALA A 80 -9.99 20.07 17.72
C ALA A 80 -10.07 21.39 16.92
N ILE A 81 -11.30 21.77 16.55
CA ILE A 81 -11.59 22.95 15.71
C ILE A 81 -11.23 24.25 16.45
N ASP A 82 -11.42 24.26 17.77
CA ASP A 82 -11.22 25.39 18.68
C ASP A 82 -9.76 25.54 19.15
N THR A 83 -8.90 24.53 18.93
CA THR A 83 -7.48 24.54 19.31
C THR A 83 -6.54 24.32 18.11
N PRO A 84 -6.50 25.26 17.13
CA PRO A 84 -5.78 25.07 15.86
C PRO A 84 -4.25 24.90 15.97
N THR A 85 -3.68 25.20 17.14
CA THR A 85 -2.23 25.06 17.41
C THR A 85 -1.84 23.70 17.98
N ASP A 86 -2.78 22.93 18.57
CA ASP A 86 -2.51 21.58 19.07
C ASP A 86 -2.72 20.57 17.94
N LYS A 87 -1.65 20.28 17.21
CA LYS A 87 -1.67 19.38 16.05
C LYS A 87 -1.13 18.00 16.39
N THR A 88 -1.69 16.99 15.74
CA THR A 88 -1.22 15.61 15.81
C THR A 88 -1.16 14.99 14.43
N ASN A 89 -0.32 13.97 14.30
CA ASN A 89 -0.21 13.19 13.09
C ASN A 89 -1.25 12.08 13.10
N VAL A 90 -2.11 12.05 12.08
CA VAL A 90 -3.20 11.07 11.98
C VAL A 90 -3.25 10.43 10.60
N VAL A 91 -3.75 9.20 10.56
CA VAL A 91 -4.10 8.53 9.30
C VAL A 91 -5.27 9.26 8.65
N VAL A 92 -5.08 9.66 7.39
CA VAL A 92 -6.08 10.39 6.61
C VAL A 92 -6.28 9.74 5.25
N GLN A 93 -7.48 9.88 4.71
CA GLN A 93 -7.67 9.90 3.28
C GLN A 93 -7.11 11.23 2.75
N THR A 94 -6.16 11.18 1.84
CA THR A 94 -5.52 12.35 1.19
C THR A 94 -6.19 12.71 -0.14
N SER A 95 -6.87 11.75 -0.77
CA SER A 95 -7.62 11.93 -2.03
C SER A 95 -8.86 11.02 -2.03
N PRO A 96 -10.01 11.47 -2.54
CA PRO A 96 -10.25 12.74 -3.26
C PRO A 96 -10.31 13.98 -2.37
N VAL A 97 -10.59 13.81 -1.07
CA VAL A 97 -10.65 14.90 -0.09
C VAL A 97 -9.80 14.53 1.10
N LEU A 98 -9.03 15.50 1.60
CA LEU A 98 -8.27 15.38 2.84
C LEU A 98 -9.24 15.23 4.02
N ASN A 99 -9.35 14.02 4.56
CA ASN A 99 -10.21 13.73 5.69
C ASN A 99 -9.59 12.65 6.59
N PRO A 100 -9.45 12.90 7.91
CA PRO A 100 -9.16 11.86 8.89
C PRO A 100 -10.12 10.66 8.78
N ILE A 101 -9.59 9.45 9.00
CA ILE A 101 -10.42 8.23 8.96
C ILE A 101 -11.31 8.08 10.22
N SER A 102 -10.99 8.83 11.28
CA SER A 102 -11.75 9.00 12.53
C SER A 102 -11.51 10.44 13.06
N HIS A 103 -12.07 10.78 14.22
CA HIS A 103 -11.78 12.07 14.86
C HIS A 103 -10.27 12.23 15.16
N PRO A 104 -9.64 13.39 14.88
CA PRO A 104 -8.21 13.59 15.16
C PRO A 104 -7.78 13.40 16.62
N SER A 105 -8.71 13.58 17.56
CA SER A 105 -8.50 13.33 18.99
C SER A 105 -8.54 11.84 19.37
N ASP A 106 -8.95 10.96 18.46
CA ASP A 106 -8.99 9.51 18.69
C ASP A 106 -7.57 8.94 18.62
N ASP A 107 -7.10 8.41 19.74
CA ASP A 107 -5.76 7.85 19.83
C ASP A 107 -5.54 6.73 18.82
N THR A 108 -6.56 5.96 18.44
CA THR A 108 -6.42 4.81 17.53
C THR A 108 -5.79 5.20 16.19
N ILE A 109 -6.09 6.40 15.67
CA ILE A 109 -5.59 6.89 14.37
C ILE A 109 -4.37 7.80 14.48
N GLN A 110 -3.96 8.17 15.70
CA GLN A 110 -2.77 8.98 15.96
C GLN A 110 -1.52 8.11 15.80
N VAL A 111 -0.63 8.51 14.89
CA VAL A 111 0.51 7.71 14.43
C VAL A 111 1.75 8.57 14.18
N PRO A 112 2.97 8.02 14.23
CA PRO A 112 4.16 8.72 13.75
C PRO A 112 4.03 9.11 12.28
N ALA A 113 4.66 10.21 11.86
CA ALA A 113 4.55 10.70 10.49
C ALA A 113 5.01 9.69 9.42
N GLY A 114 6.00 8.86 9.71
CA GLY A 114 6.61 7.91 8.76
C GLY A 114 5.99 6.50 8.74
N VAL A 115 4.77 6.35 9.25
CA VAL A 115 4.19 5.01 9.45
C VAL A 115 3.91 4.28 8.12
N PRO A 116 4.13 2.96 8.03
CA PRO A 116 3.67 2.18 6.89
C PRO A 116 2.15 2.06 6.84
N LEU A 117 1.60 2.15 5.63
CA LEU A 117 0.18 1.96 5.34
C LEU A 117 0.00 0.95 4.21
N ALA A 118 -1.10 0.23 4.23
CA ALA A 118 -1.56 -0.59 3.13
C ALA A 118 -3.09 -0.57 3.08
N VAL A 119 -3.66 -0.74 1.89
CA VAL A 119 -5.11 -0.85 1.73
C VAL A 119 -5.49 -2.01 0.84
N CYS A 120 -6.62 -2.63 1.16
CA CYS A 120 -7.29 -3.56 0.25
C CYS A 120 -8.80 -3.40 0.38
N LYS A 121 -9.54 -4.08 -0.50
CA LYS A 121 -11.00 -4.14 -0.44
C LYS A 121 -11.50 -5.56 -0.55
N THR A 122 -12.62 -5.84 0.09
CA THR A 122 -13.41 -7.05 -0.13
C THR A 122 -14.81 -6.65 -0.57
N ASN A 123 -15.49 -7.55 -1.27
CA ASN A 123 -16.87 -7.46 -1.70
C ASN A 123 -17.55 -8.77 -1.31
N ILE A 124 -18.15 -8.81 -0.12
CA ILE A 124 -18.85 -9.99 0.38
C ILE A 124 -20.35 -9.73 0.22
N ASP A 125 -21.04 -10.60 -0.51
CA ASP A 125 -22.49 -10.50 -0.76
C ASP A 125 -22.95 -9.13 -1.31
N GLY A 126 -22.08 -8.49 -2.11
CA GLY A 126 -22.33 -7.16 -2.67
C GLY A 126 -22.04 -5.98 -1.72
N ASP A 127 -21.60 -6.24 -0.49
CA ASP A 127 -21.13 -5.20 0.44
C ASP A 127 -19.62 -5.00 0.30
N THR A 128 -19.24 -3.80 -0.17
CA THR A 128 -17.84 -3.42 -0.30
C THR A 128 -17.30 -2.91 1.03
N THR A 129 -16.28 -3.57 1.55
CA THR A 129 -15.52 -3.12 2.73
C THR A 129 -14.09 -2.76 2.32
N GLY A 130 -13.68 -1.52 2.58
CA GLY A 130 -12.28 -1.10 2.48
C GLY A 130 -11.56 -1.35 3.80
N TYR A 131 -10.33 -1.85 3.74
CA TYR A 131 -9.46 -2.04 4.89
C TYR A 131 -8.28 -1.08 4.78
N VAL A 132 -8.10 -0.21 5.77
CA VAL A 132 -6.95 0.68 5.89
C VAL A 132 -6.07 0.17 7.01
N CYS A 133 -4.95 -0.43 6.66
CA CYS A 133 -4.02 -1.05 7.59
C CYS A 133 -2.81 -0.14 7.81
N TYR A 134 -2.38 0.02 9.06
CA TYR A 134 -1.21 0.81 9.42
C TYR A 134 -0.52 0.22 10.66
N LEU A 135 0.74 0.57 10.87
CA LEU A 135 1.45 0.15 12.08
C LEU A 135 1.21 1.14 13.23
N LYS A 136 1.21 0.66 14.47
CA LYS A 136 1.14 1.53 15.64
C LYS A 136 1.84 0.88 16.82
N THR A 137 2.49 1.70 17.66
CA THR A 137 2.98 1.23 18.95
C THR A 137 1.83 1.26 19.97
N ILE A 138 1.48 0.11 20.51
CA ILE A 138 0.46 -0.08 21.54
C ILE A 138 1.14 -0.79 22.70
N ASP A 139 1.11 -0.19 23.89
CA ASP A 139 1.77 -0.70 25.10
C ASP A 139 3.24 -1.08 24.90
N GLY A 140 3.97 -0.30 24.09
CA GLY A 140 5.39 -0.49 23.79
C GLY A 140 5.69 -1.53 22.69
N ALA A 141 4.69 -2.22 22.15
CA ALA A 141 4.84 -3.17 21.05
C ALA A 141 4.35 -2.60 19.73
N LEU A 142 5.11 -2.80 18.65
CA LEU A 142 4.67 -2.45 17.30
C LEU A 142 3.68 -3.51 16.78
N GLN A 143 2.47 -3.07 16.46
CA GLN A 143 1.36 -3.90 16.03
C GLN A 143 0.77 -3.35 14.72
N ALA A 144 0.02 -4.19 13.99
CA ALA A 144 -0.81 -3.74 12.89
C ALA A 144 -2.20 -3.38 13.42
N VAL A 145 -2.74 -2.28 12.94
CA VAL A 145 -4.11 -1.83 13.19
C VAL A 145 -4.79 -1.74 11.84
N TYR A 146 -6.07 -2.11 11.77
CA TYR A 146 -6.87 -1.85 10.59
C TYR A 146 -8.13 -1.07 10.94
N TRP A 147 -8.54 -0.25 9.99
CA TRP A 147 -9.79 0.47 10.00
C TRP A 147 -10.66 -0.04 8.86
N THR A 148 -11.91 -0.37 9.15
CA THR A 148 -12.87 -0.73 8.10
C THR A 148 -13.61 0.51 7.63
N ILE A 149 -13.76 0.66 6.32
CA ILE A 149 -14.55 1.73 5.70
C ILE A 149 -15.67 1.07 4.90
N LYS A 150 -16.90 1.23 5.38
CA LYS A 150 -18.13 0.83 4.70
C LYS A 150 -18.98 2.05 4.41
N ARG A 151 -20.07 1.86 3.66
CA ARG A 151 -20.99 2.97 3.34
C ARG A 151 -21.62 3.61 4.58
N ASN A 152 -21.95 2.80 5.59
CA ASN A 152 -22.75 3.22 6.74
C ASN A 152 -22.06 3.01 8.09
N ASP A 153 -20.85 2.45 8.10
CA ASP A 153 -20.15 2.09 9.33
C ASP A 153 -18.64 2.11 9.10
N SER A 154 -17.89 2.46 10.12
CA SER A 154 -16.44 2.48 10.11
C SER A 154 -15.92 2.31 11.53
N ALA A 155 -15.11 1.27 11.75
CA ALA A 155 -14.61 0.95 13.07
C ALA A 155 -13.13 0.51 13.04
N PRO A 156 -12.35 0.86 14.08
CA PRO A 156 -11.00 0.33 14.27
C PRO A 156 -11.05 -1.11 14.74
N SER A 157 -9.97 -1.83 14.49
CA SER A 157 -9.66 -3.12 15.11
C SER A 157 -8.16 -3.34 15.11
N THR A 158 -7.66 -4.03 16.13
CA THR A 158 -6.23 -4.29 16.31
C THR A 158 -5.89 -5.71 15.85
N ILE A 159 -4.72 -5.86 15.24
CA ILE A 159 -4.12 -7.15 14.92
C ILE A 159 -2.93 -7.33 15.86
N GLU A 160 -3.09 -8.21 16.84
CA GLU A 160 -2.05 -8.54 17.84
C GLU A 160 -0.97 -9.45 17.23
N GLN A 161 -0.19 -8.89 16.31
CA GLN A 161 0.95 -9.58 15.72
C GLN A 161 2.23 -8.83 16.07
N ALA A 162 3.26 -9.58 16.46
CA ALA A 162 4.58 -9.01 16.68
C ALA A 162 5.18 -8.66 15.32
N ILE A 163 5.49 -7.38 15.12
CA ILE A 163 5.99 -6.86 13.84
C ILE A 163 7.42 -6.36 14.01
N HIS A 164 8.25 -6.60 12.99
CA HIS A 164 9.59 -6.05 12.94
C HIS A 164 9.56 -4.52 12.99
N LYS A 165 10.46 -3.90 13.76
CA LYS A 165 10.49 -2.43 13.94
C LYS A 165 10.60 -1.62 12.63
N ASN A 166 11.23 -2.21 11.62
CA ASN A 166 11.42 -1.59 10.30
C ASN A 166 10.45 -2.15 9.24
N SER A 167 9.54 -3.06 9.61
CA SER A 167 8.61 -3.69 8.67
C SER A 167 7.83 -2.63 7.89
N LYS A 168 7.59 -2.91 6.61
CA LYS A 168 6.53 -2.24 5.85
C LYS A 168 5.25 -3.09 5.89
N LEU A 169 4.19 -2.58 5.28
CA LEU A 169 2.92 -3.27 5.15
C LEU A 169 2.55 -3.38 3.67
N ALA A 170 1.97 -4.52 3.31
CA ALA A 170 1.17 -4.66 2.10
C ALA A 170 -0.18 -5.28 2.45
N ALA A 171 -1.17 -5.07 1.59
CA ALA A 171 -2.48 -5.68 1.75
C ALA A 171 -3.06 -6.03 0.38
N CYS A 172 -3.76 -7.16 0.31
CA CYS A 172 -4.59 -7.53 -0.84
C CYS A 172 -5.80 -8.33 -0.37
N ALA A 173 -6.76 -8.57 -1.24
CA ALA A 173 -7.88 -9.46 -0.97
C ALA A 173 -7.86 -10.66 -1.90
N VAL A 174 -8.08 -11.85 -1.36
CA VAL A 174 -8.04 -13.12 -2.09
C VAL A 174 -9.29 -13.87 -1.73
N ASN A 175 -10.10 -14.24 -2.73
CA ASN A 175 -11.41 -14.87 -2.52
C ASN A 175 -12.25 -14.11 -1.48
N GLU A 176 -12.28 -12.78 -1.61
CA GLU A 176 -12.98 -11.85 -0.71
C GLU A 176 -12.52 -11.86 0.75
N GLN A 177 -11.35 -12.44 1.04
CA GLN A 177 -10.73 -12.39 2.35
C GLN A 177 -9.56 -11.39 2.36
N PRO A 178 -9.51 -10.49 3.36
CA PRO A 178 -8.46 -9.48 3.47
C PRO A 178 -7.17 -10.08 4.08
N TRP A 179 -6.06 -9.90 3.39
CA TRP A 179 -4.73 -10.34 3.83
C TRP A 179 -3.81 -9.13 4.00
N ILE A 180 -3.00 -9.15 5.06
CA ILE A 180 -1.88 -8.23 5.24
C ILE A 180 -0.55 -8.98 5.24
N PHE A 181 0.50 -8.30 4.80
CA PHE A 181 1.85 -8.86 4.70
C PHE A 181 2.84 -7.95 5.42
N TYR A 182 3.71 -8.56 6.23
CA TYR A 182 4.70 -7.84 7.05
C TYR A 182 5.92 -8.72 7.32
N GLN A 183 6.99 -8.13 7.83
CA GLN A 183 8.11 -8.85 8.42
C GLN A 183 7.89 -9.01 9.92
N ASN A 184 8.03 -10.22 10.44
CA ASN A 184 8.04 -10.47 11.88
C ASN A 184 9.41 -10.11 12.49
N PRO A 185 9.59 -10.11 13.83
CA PRO A 185 10.86 -9.78 14.47
C PRO A 185 12.07 -10.62 14.05
N LYS A 186 11.86 -11.78 13.40
CA LYS A 186 12.93 -12.62 12.83
C LYS A 186 13.31 -12.22 11.39
N GLY A 187 12.65 -11.23 10.82
CA GLY A 187 12.81 -10.79 9.43
C GLY A 187 12.01 -11.63 8.41
N GLU A 188 11.27 -12.65 8.86
CA GLU A 188 10.47 -13.52 7.99
C GLU A 188 9.23 -12.78 7.48
N VAL A 189 8.93 -12.93 6.19
CA VAL A 189 7.69 -12.38 5.62
C VAL A 189 6.50 -13.27 6.01
N ARG A 190 5.50 -12.68 6.66
CA ARG A 190 4.26 -13.33 7.10
C ARG A 190 3.08 -12.76 6.35
N ALA A 191 2.08 -13.60 6.12
CA ALA A 191 0.77 -13.20 5.62
C ALA A 191 -0.28 -13.52 6.68
N TYR A 192 -1.02 -12.52 7.12
CA TYR A 192 -2.08 -12.64 8.12
C TYR A 192 -3.43 -12.35 7.48
N ASN A 193 -4.38 -13.27 7.63
CA ASN A 193 -5.75 -13.10 7.19
C ASN A 193 -6.57 -12.46 8.31
N ILE A 194 -7.11 -11.27 8.06
CA ILE A 194 -7.85 -10.53 9.09
C ILE A 194 -9.16 -11.23 9.43
N ALA A 195 -9.84 -11.83 8.44
CA ALA A 195 -11.14 -12.46 8.65
C ALA A 195 -11.04 -13.77 9.45
N THR A 196 -10.08 -14.62 9.11
CA THR A 196 -9.91 -15.94 9.76
C THR A 196 -8.92 -15.93 10.93
N GLN A 197 -8.26 -14.80 11.17
CA GLN A 197 -7.21 -14.63 12.17
C GLN A 197 -6.08 -15.66 12.06
N SER A 198 -5.77 -16.09 10.84
CA SER A 198 -4.73 -17.08 10.58
C SER A 198 -3.50 -16.43 9.98
N GLU A 199 -2.33 -16.98 10.30
CA GLU A 199 -1.05 -16.50 9.82
C GLU A 199 -0.29 -17.62 9.11
N ILE A 200 0.31 -17.32 7.96
CA ILE A 200 1.16 -18.23 7.21
C ILE A 200 2.52 -17.60 6.90
N LEU A 201 3.55 -18.44 6.76
CA LEU A 201 4.85 -18.02 6.25
C LEU A 201 4.77 -17.79 4.74
N VAL A 202 5.29 -16.66 4.27
CA VAL A 202 5.56 -16.44 2.84
C VAL A 202 6.93 -17.04 2.53
N GLN A 203 6.94 -18.26 2.01
CA GLN A 203 8.18 -19.00 1.75
C GLN A 203 8.99 -18.38 0.59
N ASN A 204 10.26 -18.78 0.50
CA ASN A 204 11.20 -18.34 -0.55
C ASN A 204 11.45 -16.82 -0.56
N THR A 205 11.33 -16.17 0.60
CA THR A 205 11.63 -14.75 0.84
C THR A 205 12.91 -14.54 1.63
N ASP A 206 13.77 -15.57 1.75
CA ASP A 206 15.02 -15.59 2.52
C ASP A 206 16.05 -14.52 2.08
N THR A 207 15.92 -14.03 0.85
CA THR A 207 16.78 -12.97 0.31
C THR A 207 16.25 -11.56 0.52
N ILE A 208 15.11 -11.37 1.19
CA ILE A 208 14.52 -10.05 1.41
C ILE A 208 15.49 -9.14 2.18
N LEU A 209 15.61 -7.89 1.75
CA LEU A 209 16.35 -6.87 2.50
C LEU A 209 15.53 -6.47 3.74
N GLU A 210 16.18 -6.42 4.91
CA GLU A 210 15.52 -6.05 6.17
C GLU A 210 14.89 -4.65 6.08
N GLY A 211 13.62 -4.53 6.45
CA GLY A 211 12.87 -3.27 6.41
C GLY A 211 12.54 -2.77 5.01
N SER A 212 12.78 -3.60 3.99
CA SER A 212 12.41 -3.28 2.61
C SER A 212 10.90 -3.24 2.42
N HIS A 213 10.48 -2.56 1.36
CA HIS A 213 9.08 -2.51 1.00
C HIS A 213 8.60 -3.88 0.53
N ILE A 214 7.43 -4.25 1.00
CA ILE A 214 6.67 -5.41 0.52
C ILE A 214 5.48 -4.85 -0.25
N ALA A 215 5.14 -5.46 -1.37
CA ALA A 215 3.87 -5.19 -2.05
C ALA A 215 3.19 -6.51 -2.38
N ALA A 216 1.86 -6.52 -2.34
CA ALA A 216 1.07 -7.71 -2.58
C ALA A 216 -0.12 -7.37 -3.47
N ILE A 217 -0.43 -8.27 -4.40
CA ILE A 217 -1.63 -8.18 -5.23
C ILE A 217 -2.18 -9.58 -5.45
N ALA A 218 -3.50 -9.69 -5.50
CA ALA A 218 -4.18 -10.91 -5.86
C ALA A 218 -4.78 -10.77 -7.26
N ALA A 219 -4.56 -11.77 -8.11
CA ALA A 219 -5.18 -11.84 -9.43
C ALA A 219 -5.41 -13.30 -9.79
N ASP A 220 -6.58 -13.60 -10.35
CA ASP A 220 -6.95 -14.94 -10.82
C ASP A 220 -6.76 -16.05 -9.75
N GLY A 221 -7.08 -15.73 -8.49
CA GLY A 221 -6.91 -16.65 -7.36
C GLY A 221 -5.47 -16.89 -6.90
N ILE A 222 -4.49 -16.17 -7.48
CA ILE A 222 -3.06 -16.24 -7.16
C ILE A 222 -2.67 -15.01 -6.35
N ILE A 223 -1.89 -15.22 -5.29
CA ILE A 223 -1.26 -14.12 -4.53
C ILE A 223 0.13 -13.89 -5.09
N TYR A 224 0.45 -12.66 -5.47
CA TYR A 224 1.79 -12.24 -5.86
C TYR A 224 2.36 -11.35 -4.76
N VAL A 225 3.51 -11.74 -4.20
CA VAL A 225 4.24 -10.92 -3.22
C VAL A 225 5.55 -10.48 -3.84
N TYR A 226 5.76 -9.17 -3.86
CA TYR A 226 6.93 -8.49 -4.38
C TYR A 226 7.75 -7.91 -3.23
N PHE A 227 9.06 -8.02 -3.32
CA PHE A 227 9.98 -7.53 -2.30
C PHE A 227 11.35 -7.17 -2.91
N VAL A 228 12.08 -6.28 -2.25
CA VAL A 228 13.45 -5.96 -2.64
C VAL A 228 14.40 -6.93 -1.97
N SER A 229 15.25 -7.59 -2.76
CA SER A 229 16.26 -8.50 -2.25
C SER A 229 17.50 -7.77 -1.72
N ASN A 230 18.37 -8.50 -1.00
CA ASN A 230 19.68 -8.03 -0.55
C ASN A 230 20.65 -7.64 -1.69
N LYS A 231 20.32 -7.97 -2.94
CA LYS A 231 21.03 -7.52 -4.16
C LYS A 231 20.34 -6.33 -4.82
N ASN A 232 19.43 -5.65 -4.11
CA ASN A 232 18.63 -4.55 -4.64
C ASN A 232 17.76 -4.91 -5.86
N MET A 233 17.52 -6.18 -6.16
CA MET A 233 16.61 -6.58 -7.23
C MET A 233 15.18 -6.71 -6.71
N LEU A 234 14.20 -6.26 -7.49
CA LEU A 234 12.80 -6.57 -7.23
C LEU A 234 12.57 -8.04 -7.55
N ARG A 235 12.11 -8.79 -6.55
CA ARG A 235 11.81 -10.22 -6.67
C ARG A 235 10.36 -10.48 -6.32
N ARG A 236 9.85 -11.60 -6.81
CA ARG A 236 8.46 -12.02 -6.65
C ARG A 236 8.35 -13.49 -6.30
N VAL A 237 7.46 -13.81 -5.37
CA VAL A 237 6.94 -15.16 -5.12
C VAL A 237 5.43 -15.19 -5.38
N LYS A 238 4.91 -16.36 -5.76
CA LYS A 238 3.49 -16.58 -6.07
C LYS A 238 2.92 -17.65 -5.15
N TYR A 239 1.75 -17.44 -4.56
CA TYR A 239 0.99 -18.49 -3.91
C TYR A 239 -0.07 -19.04 -4.85
N THR A 240 0.05 -20.30 -5.23
CA THR A 240 -0.89 -21.00 -6.09
C THR A 240 -0.95 -22.47 -5.69
N ASN A 241 -2.11 -23.11 -5.83
CA ASN A 241 -2.29 -24.54 -5.55
C ASN A 241 -1.75 -24.99 -4.18
N GLY A 242 -1.88 -24.15 -3.15
CA GLY A 242 -1.46 -24.46 -1.78
C GLY A 242 0.04 -24.29 -1.49
N GLY A 243 0.84 -23.74 -2.42
CA GLY A 243 2.27 -23.57 -2.23
C GLY A 243 2.82 -22.24 -2.77
N TRP A 244 3.96 -21.82 -2.23
CA TRP A 244 4.71 -20.68 -2.73
C TRP A 244 5.72 -21.11 -3.80
N SER A 245 5.78 -20.37 -4.90
CA SER A 245 6.82 -20.52 -5.91
C SER A 245 8.19 -20.11 -5.38
N GLY A 246 9.26 -20.56 -6.04
CA GLY A 246 10.58 -19.94 -5.85
C GLY A 246 10.57 -18.46 -6.22
N ALA A 247 11.45 -17.67 -5.59
CA ALA A 247 11.60 -16.25 -5.89
C ALA A 247 12.22 -16.05 -7.28
N LYS A 248 11.63 -15.16 -8.06
CA LYS A 248 12.11 -14.77 -9.39
C LYS A 248 12.38 -13.27 -9.44
N ASP A 249 13.44 -12.90 -10.15
CA ASP A 249 13.74 -11.49 -10.43
C ASP A 249 12.71 -10.98 -11.44
N VAL A 250 12.14 -9.81 -11.15
CA VAL A 250 11.08 -9.19 -11.97
C VAL A 250 11.44 -7.78 -12.39
N SER A 251 12.50 -7.18 -11.83
CA SER A 251 13.09 -5.96 -12.36
C SER A 251 14.26 -6.21 -13.28
N THR A 252 14.43 -5.34 -14.29
CA THR A 252 15.62 -5.35 -15.16
C THR A 252 16.76 -4.47 -14.65
N VAL A 253 16.45 -3.60 -13.68
CA VAL A 253 17.38 -2.69 -13.02
C VAL A 253 17.36 -2.90 -11.51
N GLU A 254 18.42 -2.43 -10.84
CA GLU A 254 18.44 -2.35 -9.38
C GLU A 254 17.42 -1.32 -8.87
N VAL A 255 16.80 -1.65 -7.76
CA VAL A 255 15.86 -0.82 -7.01
C VAL A 255 16.64 -0.06 -5.95
N THR A 256 16.49 1.27 -5.92
CA THR A 256 17.09 2.08 -4.86
C THR A 256 16.62 1.58 -3.48
N PRO A 257 17.51 1.31 -2.50
CA PRO A 257 17.13 0.84 -1.18
C PRO A 257 16.07 1.73 -0.51
N GLY A 258 15.05 1.11 0.09
CA GLY A 258 13.95 1.83 0.74
C GLY A 258 12.91 2.43 -0.21
N SER A 259 12.97 2.13 -1.51
CA SER A 259 11.94 2.53 -2.47
C SER A 259 10.61 1.85 -2.20
N ALA A 260 9.53 2.62 -2.33
CA ALA A 260 8.18 2.08 -2.30
C ALA A 260 7.86 1.34 -3.60
N ILE A 261 6.98 0.34 -3.49
CA ILE A 261 6.53 -0.49 -4.60
C ILE A 261 5.02 -0.34 -4.74
N GLY A 262 4.54 0.02 -5.93
CA GLY A 262 3.13 0.01 -6.31
C GLY A 262 2.86 -1.11 -7.30
N LEU A 263 1.71 -1.75 -7.20
CA LEU A 263 1.31 -2.85 -8.09
C LEU A 263 -0.04 -2.58 -8.71
N VAL A 264 -0.19 -2.90 -9.99
CA VAL A 264 -1.47 -2.86 -10.71
C VAL A 264 -1.66 -4.17 -11.47
N GLY A 265 -2.80 -4.83 -11.25
CA GLY A 265 -3.23 -5.97 -12.06
C GLY A 265 -4.11 -5.49 -13.20
N HIS A 266 -3.72 -5.79 -14.43
CA HIS A 266 -4.42 -5.40 -15.64
C HIS A 266 -4.82 -6.65 -16.44
N LYS A 267 -6.12 -6.86 -16.61
CA LYS A 267 -6.65 -8.00 -17.36
C LYS A 267 -6.56 -7.74 -18.86
N ARG A 268 -5.79 -8.56 -19.57
CA ARG A 268 -5.62 -8.50 -21.03
C ARG A 268 -6.03 -9.84 -21.64
N GLY A 269 -7.28 -9.92 -22.10
CA GLY A 269 -7.88 -11.19 -22.52
C GLY A 269 -8.12 -12.09 -21.30
N ASP A 270 -7.59 -13.31 -21.35
CA ASP A 270 -7.74 -14.31 -20.29
C ASP A 270 -6.63 -14.26 -19.23
N GLU A 271 -5.61 -13.42 -19.41
CA GLU A 271 -4.48 -13.30 -18.48
C GLU A 271 -4.49 -11.96 -17.74
N THR A 272 -4.16 -11.99 -16.44
CA THR A 272 -3.82 -10.78 -15.69
C THR A 272 -2.32 -10.51 -15.75
N ILE A 273 -1.96 -9.36 -16.31
CA ILE A 273 -0.59 -8.83 -16.29
C ILE A 273 -0.41 -7.99 -15.03
N ILE A 274 0.68 -8.21 -14.30
CA ILE A 274 1.03 -7.39 -13.15
C ILE A 274 2.08 -6.36 -13.59
N TRP A 275 1.70 -5.10 -13.44
CA TRP A 275 2.57 -3.94 -13.57
C TRP A 275 3.13 -3.59 -12.20
N HIS A 276 4.44 -3.36 -12.14
CA HIS A 276 5.12 -2.95 -10.92
C HIS A 276 5.81 -1.60 -11.13
N PHE A 277 5.58 -0.72 -10.16
CA PHE A 277 6.09 0.64 -10.12
C PHE A 277 7.02 0.77 -8.94
N PHE A 278 8.23 1.26 -9.15
CA PHE A 278 9.17 1.51 -8.08
C PHE A 278 10.02 2.73 -8.40
N ARG A 279 10.62 3.30 -7.37
CA ARG A 279 11.53 4.44 -7.56
C ARG A 279 12.95 3.96 -7.81
N ASN A 280 13.62 4.59 -8.76
CA ASN A 280 15.06 4.53 -8.90
C ASN A 280 15.60 5.96 -9.00
N GLU A 281 16.42 6.36 -8.04
CA GLU A 281 16.91 7.75 -7.90
C GLU A 281 15.77 8.79 -7.93
N GLU A 282 15.66 9.63 -8.95
CA GLU A 282 14.58 10.64 -9.09
C GLU A 282 13.43 10.21 -10.00
N HIS A 283 13.49 9.00 -10.56
CA HIS A 283 12.53 8.52 -11.55
C HIS A 283 11.63 7.41 -11.00
N ILE A 284 10.39 7.38 -11.49
CA ILE A 284 9.50 6.24 -11.32
C ILE A 284 9.78 5.29 -12.48
N VAL A 285 10.29 4.11 -12.17
CA VAL A 285 10.41 3.00 -13.11
C VAL A 285 9.09 2.24 -13.08
N HIS A 286 8.60 1.89 -14.26
CA HIS A 286 7.45 1.01 -14.43
C HIS A 286 7.82 -0.11 -15.40
N GLU A 287 7.48 -1.31 -15.02
CA GLU A 287 7.81 -2.52 -15.78
C GLU A 287 6.66 -3.51 -15.60
N GLN A 288 6.60 -4.53 -16.47
CA GLN A 288 5.60 -5.58 -16.41
C GLN A 288 6.25 -6.95 -16.51
N LYS A 289 5.68 -7.92 -15.81
CA LYS A 289 6.01 -9.34 -15.95
C LYS A 289 4.71 -10.13 -16.04
N GLY A 290 4.61 -10.99 -17.06
CA GLY A 290 3.46 -11.86 -17.23
C GLY A 290 3.30 -12.86 -16.07
N PRO A 291 2.11 -13.46 -15.93
CA PRO A 291 1.84 -14.48 -14.92
C PRO A 291 2.56 -15.82 -15.19
N SER A 292 2.99 -16.10 -16.42
CA SER A 292 3.75 -17.31 -16.80
C SER A 292 5.27 -17.19 -16.62
N GLU A 293 5.81 -15.97 -16.69
CA GLU A 293 7.22 -15.66 -16.38
C GLU A 293 7.43 -15.47 -14.88
#